data_AF-A0A7S3UGI3-F1
#
_entry.id   AF-A0A7S3UGI3-F1
#
_cell.length_a   1.000
_cell.length_b   1.000
_cell.length_c   1.000
_cell.angle_alpha   90.00
_cell.angle_beta   90.00
_cell.angle_gamma   90.00
#
_symmetry.space_group_name_H-M   'P 1'
#
loop_
_entity.id
_entity.type
_entity.pdbx_description
1 polymer ?
#
loop_
_entity_poly.entity_id
_entity_poly.type
_entity_poly.pdbx_seq_one_letter_code
_entity_poly.pdbx_strand_id
1 'polypeptide(L)'
;FGDGPGAPGCGAELDRQTRLVARCGKPDMREQVPEKKARCDHYRWHEAFNLYSLPLVLVLCTAGALGAMDGWYSCAALFGHILFDTVWITWKPEALPRWAAVIQIHHLITLSLLLHPLRNPEHAVYACYEGLCEYNTFFLVARRQFKGASKIMNIMFWATFIPTRILVFPIVIGMCPKLLRGHGLGEKLNVYGCQFGLLLFNCVYLYTLLRPRKSKVG
;
A
#
# COMPACT_ATOMS: atom_id res chain seq x y z
N PHE A 1 -8.50 -8.64 -1.72
CA PHE A 1 -7.72 -8.50 -0.46
C PHE A 1 -8.57 -8.77 0.81
N GLY A 2 -9.39 -9.83 0.80
CA GLY A 2 -10.19 -10.28 1.95
C GLY A 2 -9.63 -11.53 2.62
N ASP A 3 -9.91 -11.67 3.92
CA ASP A 3 -9.45 -12.72 4.83
C ASP A 3 -9.40 -14.11 4.18
N GLY A 4 -8.21 -14.67 4.02
CA GLY A 4 -8.07 -16.13 3.98
C GLY A 4 -8.45 -16.68 5.35
N PRO A 5 -8.75 -17.99 5.49
CA PRO A 5 -8.66 -18.64 6.80
C PRO A 5 -7.30 -18.21 7.34
N GLY A 6 -7.31 -17.44 8.44
CA GLY A 6 -6.17 -16.63 8.85
C GLY A 6 -4.93 -17.47 8.68
N ALA A 7 -4.06 -17.07 7.73
CA ALA A 7 -2.84 -17.82 7.47
C ALA A 7 -2.26 -18.09 8.86
N PRO A 8 -2.12 -19.37 9.28
CA PRO A 8 -1.66 -19.68 10.63
C PRO A 8 -0.45 -18.80 10.85
N GLY A 9 -0.59 -17.81 11.75
CA GLY A 9 0.26 -16.62 11.72
C GLY A 9 1.68 -17.12 11.71
N CYS A 10 2.48 -16.77 10.70
CA CYS A 10 3.54 -17.65 10.17
C CYS A 10 4.35 -18.43 11.23
N GLY A 11 4.59 -17.86 12.41
CA GLY A 11 5.11 -18.57 13.58
C GLY A 11 4.39 -19.89 13.96
N ALA A 12 3.06 -19.97 13.93
CA ALA A 12 2.30 -21.18 14.26
C ALA A 12 2.47 -22.30 13.21
N GLU A 13 2.55 -21.94 11.93
CA GLU A 13 2.82 -22.90 10.84
C GLU A 13 4.29 -23.34 10.83
N LEU A 14 5.20 -22.39 11.09
CA LEU A 14 6.63 -22.66 11.20
C LEU A 14 6.94 -23.56 12.41
N ASP A 15 6.28 -23.34 13.55
CA ASP A 15 6.41 -24.20 14.74
C ASP A 15 5.86 -25.61 14.46
N ARG A 16 4.73 -25.72 13.76
CA ARG A 16 4.17 -27.01 13.35
C ARG A 16 5.08 -27.77 12.38
N GLN A 17 5.65 -27.08 11.39
CA GLN A 17 6.61 -27.68 10.45
C GLN A 17 7.92 -28.06 11.16
N THR A 18 8.42 -27.24 12.08
CA THR A 18 9.62 -27.56 12.87
C THR A 18 9.42 -28.83 13.70
N ARG A 19 8.25 -28.98 14.33
CA ARG A 19 7.86 -30.22 15.05
C ARG A 19 7.72 -31.43 14.12
N LEU A 20 7.23 -31.25 12.89
CA LEU A 20 7.12 -32.32 11.89
C LEU A 20 8.49 -32.74 11.33
N VAL A 21 9.39 -31.79 11.07
CA VAL A 21 10.76 -32.05 10.60
C VAL A 21 11.57 -32.79 11.67
N ALA A 22 11.42 -32.41 12.95
CA ALA A 22 12.02 -33.14 14.07
C ALA A 22 11.55 -34.60 14.14
N ARG A 23 10.35 -34.90 13.63
CA ARG A 23 9.75 -36.26 13.63
C ARG A 23 10.08 -37.10 12.40
N CYS A 24 10.35 -36.48 11.25
CA CYS A 24 10.47 -37.18 9.96
C CYS A 24 11.90 -37.40 9.45
N GLY A 25 12.93 -36.83 10.09
CA GLY A 25 14.33 -37.11 9.76
C GLY A 25 14.79 -36.80 8.32
N LYS A 26 13.97 -36.13 7.50
CA LYS A 26 14.30 -35.84 6.09
C LYS A 26 15.29 -34.67 5.99
N PRO A 27 16.48 -34.87 5.41
CA PRO A 27 17.54 -33.85 5.36
C PRO A 27 17.17 -32.62 4.48
N ASP A 28 16.44 -32.83 3.39
CA ASP A 28 16.02 -31.76 2.45
C ASP A 28 15.11 -30.68 3.09
N MET A 29 14.29 -31.05 4.08
CA MET A 29 13.43 -30.06 4.75
C MET A 29 14.16 -29.13 5.71
N ARG A 30 15.37 -29.47 6.21
CA ARG A 30 16.11 -28.60 7.13
C ARG A 30 16.62 -27.33 6.45
N GLU A 31 16.87 -27.37 5.15
CA GLU A 31 17.38 -26.23 4.37
C GLU A 31 16.26 -25.25 3.97
N GLN A 32 15.02 -25.73 3.85
CA GLN A 32 13.84 -24.91 3.51
C GLN A 32 13.23 -24.15 4.70
N VAL A 33 13.52 -24.58 5.94
CA VAL A 33 13.00 -23.94 7.17
C VAL A 33 13.61 -22.54 7.42
N PRO A 34 14.93 -22.32 7.27
CA PRO A 34 15.55 -21.00 7.38
C PRO A 34 14.97 -19.98 6.41
N GLU A 35 14.76 -20.37 5.14
CA GLU A 35 14.26 -19.48 4.10
C GLU A 35 12.80 -19.06 4.36
N LYS A 36 11.94 -20.00 4.75
CA LYS A 36 10.55 -19.70 5.16
C LYS A 36 10.49 -18.81 6.39
N LYS A 37 11.38 -19.03 7.36
CA LYS A 37 11.46 -18.20 8.57
C LYS A 37 11.86 -16.76 8.24
N ALA A 38 12.94 -16.60 7.46
CA ALA A 38 13.42 -15.28 7.04
C ALA A 38 12.36 -14.50 6.25
N ARG A 39 11.63 -15.18 5.36
CA ARG A 39 10.49 -14.60 4.63
C ARG A 39 9.43 -14.04 5.58
N CYS A 40 9.10 -14.79 6.63
CA CYS A 40 8.12 -14.37 7.61
C CYS A 40 8.59 -13.24 8.51
N ASP A 41 9.89 -13.19 8.82
CA ASP A 41 10.46 -12.09 9.59
C ASP A 41 10.44 -10.78 8.78
N HIS A 42 10.83 -10.80 7.50
CA HIS A 42 10.75 -9.62 6.63
C HIS A 42 9.34 -9.08 6.45
N TYR A 43 8.36 -9.98 6.25
CA TYR A 43 6.94 -9.62 6.21
C TYR A 43 6.51 -8.91 7.51
N ARG A 44 6.89 -9.44 8.68
CA ARG A 44 6.51 -8.85 9.98
C ARG A 44 7.14 -7.48 10.20
N TRP A 45 8.41 -7.31 9.85
CA TRP A 45 9.09 -6.01 9.97
C TRP A 45 8.49 -4.96 9.05
N HIS A 46 8.16 -5.35 7.81
CA HIS A 46 7.47 -4.48 6.86
C HIS A 46 6.09 -4.04 7.38
N GLU A 47 5.30 -4.98 7.91
CA GLU A 47 4.00 -4.65 8.51
C GLU A 47 4.13 -3.76 9.74
N ALA A 48 5.12 -4.01 10.59
CA ALA A 48 5.38 -3.17 11.76
C ALA A 48 5.77 -1.74 11.34
N PHE A 49 6.67 -1.59 10.36
CA PHE A 49 7.04 -0.29 9.80
C PHE A 49 5.80 0.45 9.29
N ASN A 50 4.95 -0.21 8.50
CA ASN A 50 3.72 0.41 7.97
C ASN A 50 2.74 0.77 9.08
N LEU A 51 2.64 -0.03 10.14
CA LEU A 51 1.77 0.26 11.27
C LEU A 51 2.14 1.55 11.99
N TYR A 52 3.43 1.89 12.06
CA TYR A 52 3.92 3.11 12.72
C TYR A 52 4.06 4.31 11.79
N SER A 53 4.54 4.09 10.56
CA SER A 53 4.80 5.18 9.62
C SER A 53 3.54 5.71 8.94
N LEU A 54 2.57 4.85 8.59
CA LEU A 54 1.34 5.28 7.92
C LEU A 54 0.52 6.27 8.77
N PRO A 55 0.30 6.09 10.09
CA PRO A 55 -0.37 7.11 10.91
C PRO A 55 0.28 8.49 10.82
N LEU A 56 1.61 8.57 10.79
CA LEU A 56 2.33 9.84 10.67
C LEU A 56 2.05 10.48 9.30
N VAL A 57 2.21 9.71 8.22
CA VAL A 57 1.90 10.17 6.86
C VAL A 57 0.45 10.63 6.76
N LEU A 58 -0.49 9.89 7.36
CA LEU A 58 -1.91 10.21 7.32
C LEU A 58 -2.26 11.49 8.07
N VAL A 59 -1.66 11.72 9.24
CA VAL A 59 -1.82 12.97 9.97
C VAL A 59 -1.31 14.14 9.13
N LEU A 60 -0.14 14.00 8.50
CA LEU A 60 0.43 15.05 7.66
C LEU A 60 -0.42 15.30 6.40
N CYS A 61 -0.83 14.26 5.68
CA CYS A 61 -1.71 14.39 4.51
C CYS A 61 -3.06 15.01 4.87
N THR A 62 -3.63 14.66 6.03
CA THR A 62 -4.88 15.26 6.50
C THR A 62 -4.70 16.73 6.86
N ALA A 63 -3.64 17.08 7.59
CA ALA A 63 -3.32 18.47 7.91
C ALA A 63 -3.09 19.32 6.64
N GLY A 64 -2.34 18.79 5.67
CA GLY A 64 -2.12 19.44 4.39
C GLY A 64 -3.40 19.61 3.56
N ALA A 65 -4.23 18.57 3.50
CA ALA A 65 -5.52 18.59 2.79
C ALA A 65 -6.52 19.60 3.38
N LEU A 66 -6.46 19.83 4.70
CA LEU A 66 -7.28 20.81 5.42
C LEU A 66 -6.67 22.22 5.42
N GLY A 67 -5.46 22.41 4.87
CA GLY A 67 -4.75 23.69 4.90
C GLY A 67 -4.19 24.07 6.27
N ALA A 68 -4.15 23.13 7.22
CA ALA A 68 -3.56 23.33 8.55
C ALA A 68 -2.02 23.27 8.54
N MET A 69 -1.44 22.77 7.45
CA MET A 69 0.00 22.69 7.23
C MET A 69 0.29 22.90 5.74
N ASP A 70 1.48 23.40 5.41
CA ASP A 70 1.95 23.43 4.02
C ASP A 70 1.97 22.01 3.45
N GLY A 71 1.25 21.79 2.34
CA GLY A 71 1.11 20.50 1.70
C GLY A 71 2.44 19.92 1.20
N TRP A 72 3.47 20.76 1.01
CA TRP A 72 4.80 20.30 0.60
C TRP A 72 5.41 19.34 1.62
N TYR A 73 5.26 19.60 2.93
CA TYR A 73 5.77 18.70 3.97
C TYR A 73 5.06 17.35 3.94
N SER A 74 3.74 17.35 3.72
CA SER A 74 2.96 16.11 3.56
C SER A 74 3.40 15.33 2.32
N CYS A 75 3.63 16.03 1.20
CA CYS A 75 4.13 15.45 -0.03
C CYS A 75 5.52 14.85 0.14
N ALA A 76 6.44 15.54 0.81
CA ALA A 76 7.79 15.05 1.09
C ALA A 76 7.77 13.82 2.01
N ALA A 77 6.92 13.82 3.05
CA ALA A 77 6.76 12.67 3.94
C ALA A 77 6.17 11.46 3.20
N LEU A 78 5.14 11.67 2.38
CA LEU A 78 4.54 10.62 1.55
C LEU A 78 5.55 10.07 0.55
N PHE A 79 6.31 10.93 -0.13
CA PHE A 79 7.36 10.52 -1.06
C PHE A 79 8.42 9.67 -0.34
N GLY A 80 8.91 10.11 0.82
CA GLY A 80 9.89 9.37 1.60
C GLY A 80 9.39 7.99 2.05
N HIS A 81 8.13 7.91 2.49
CA HIS A 81 7.49 6.64 2.85
C HIS A 81 7.40 5.68 1.65
N ILE A 82 6.86 6.13 0.52
CA ILE A 82 6.70 5.31 -0.68
C ILE A 82 8.08 4.92 -1.26
N LEU A 83 9.07 5.80 -1.22
CA LEU A 83 10.42 5.50 -1.69
C LEU A 83 11.06 4.41 -0.83
N PHE A 84 10.96 4.53 0.49
CA PHE A 84 11.46 3.51 1.40
C PHE A 84 10.77 2.15 1.16
N ASP A 85 9.45 2.16 0.99
CA ASP A 85 8.69 0.94 0.71
C ASP A 85 9.09 0.31 -0.64
N THR A 86 9.28 1.14 -1.66
CA THR A 86 9.79 0.74 -2.98
C THR A 86 11.15 0.04 -2.89
N VAL A 87 12.08 0.62 -2.12
CA VAL A 87 13.42 0.03 -1.91
C VAL A 87 13.30 -1.30 -1.16
N TRP A 88 12.47 -1.34 -0.12
CA TRP A 88 12.26 -2.54 0.68
C TRP A 88 11.69 -3.69 -0.15
N ILE A 89 10.63 -3.45 -0.92
CA ILE A 89 9.99 -4.47 -1.78
C ILE A 89 10.93 -4.92 -2.90
N THR A 90 11.77 -4.02 -3.43
CA THR A 90 12.80 -4.40 -4.42
C THR A 90 13.83 -5.35 -3.83
N TRP A 91 14.27 -5.08 -2.60
CA TRP A 91 15.26 -5.92 -1.93
C TRP A 91 14.65 -7.24 -1.42
N LYS A 92 13.42 -7.19 -0.92
CA LYS A 92 12.72 -8.31 -0.27
C LYS A 92 11.29 -8.42 -0.82
N PRO A 93 11.10 -8.87 -2.06
CA PRO A 93 9.77 -8.98 -2.67
C PRO A 93 8.87 -9.98 -1.92
N GLU A 94 9.45 -10.89 -1.15
CA GLU A 94 8.73 -11.85 -0.32
C GLU A 94 8.09 -11.22 0.93
N ALA A 95 8.40 -9.96 1.24
CA ALA A 95 7.70 -9.17 2.25
C ALA A 95 6.23 -8.91 1.86
N LEU A 96 5.85 -9.14 0.60
CA LEU A 96 4.47 -9.07 0.14
C LEU A 96 3.98 -10.47 -0.28
N PRO A 97 2.88 -10.98 0.31
CA PRO A 97 2.45 -12.36 0.08
C PRO A 97 1.94 -12.60 -1.35
N ARG A 98 1.44 -11.55 -2.03
CA ARG A 98 0.94 -11.57 -3.42
C ARG A 98 1.08 -10.19 -4.05
N TRP A 99 1.19 -10.17 -5.39
CA TRP A 99 1.15 -8.94 -6.20
C TRP A 99 2.30 -7.95 -5.97
N ALA A 100 3.43 -8.40 -5.44
CA ALA A 100 4.61 -7.55 -5.19
C ALA A 100 4.99 -6.70 -6.42
N ALA A 101 5.05 -7.31 -7.61
CA ALA A 101 5.37 -6.58 -8.86
C ALA A 101 4.35 -5.49 -9.21
N VAL A 102 3.05 -5.74 -8.98
CA VAL A 102 2.00 -4.75 -9.29
C VAL A 102 2.00 -3.61 -8.29
N ILE A 103 2.24 -3.90 -7.01
CA ILE A 103 2.44 -2.88 -5.97
C ILE A 103 3.69 -2.05 -6.28
N GLN A 104 4.77 -2.70 -6.72
CA GLN A 104 6.00 -2.02 -7.11
C GLN A 104 5.78 -1.05 -8.27
N ILE A 105 5.09 -1.48 -9.34
CA ILE A 105 4.75 -0.59 -10.47
C ILE A 105 3.90 0.59 -9.97
N HIS A 106 2.93 0.34 -9.09
CA HIS A 106 2.12 1.40 -8.49
C HIS A 106 2.96 2.40 -7.69
N HIS A 107 3.94 1.94 -6.90
CA HIS A 107 4.83 2.84 -6.18
C HIS A 107 5.70 3.67 -7.12
N LEU A 108 6.25 3.07 -8.19
CA LEU A 108 7.04 3.81 -9.18
C LEU A 108 6.22 4.90 -9.88
N ILE A 109 4.96 4.59 -10.22
CA ILE A 109 4.01 5.58 -10.75
C ILE A 109 3.75 6.69 -9.72
N THR A 110 3.51 6.31 -8.46
CA THR A 110 3.26 7.27 -7.37
C THR A 110 4.46 8.19 -7.14
N LEU A 111 5.68 7.65 -7.11
CA LEU A 111 6.91 8.43 -6.99
C LEU A 111 7.08 9.40 -8.16
N SER A 112 6.84 8.94 -9.40
CA SER A 112 6.91 9.79 -10.59
C SER A 112 5.88 10.93 -10.55
N LEU A 113 4.68 10.67 -10.01
CA LEU A 113 3.65 11.69 -9.81
C LEU A 113 4.08 12.71 -8.75
N LEU A 114 4.55 12.25 -7.58
CA LEU A 114 4.93 13.11 -6.45
C LEU A 114 6.13 14.03 -6.74
N LEU A 115 6.96 13.70 -7.74
CA LEU A 115 8.00 14.62 -8.21
C LEU A 115 7.44 15.95 -8.74
N HIS A 116 6.21 15.97 -9.27
CA HIS A 116 5.58 17.20 -9.74
C HIS A 116 5.31 18.20 -8.60
N PRO A 117 4.51 17.87 -7.56
CA PRO A 117 4.26 18.76 -6.43
C PRO A 117 5.49 19.05 -5.57
N LEU A 118 6.53 18.19 -5.58
CA LEU A 118 7.80 18.51 -4.94
C LEU A 118 8.55 19.66 -5.64
N ARG A 119 8.42 19.77 -6.97
CA ARG A 119 8.99 20.87 -7.77
C ARG A 119 8.07 22.09 -7.85
N ASN A 120 6.77 21.88 -7.70
CA ASN A 120 5.71 22.88 -7.81
C ASN A 120 4.86 22.84 -6.52
N PRO A 121 5.35 23.40 -5.39
CA PRO A 121 4.72 23.29 -4.08
C PRO A 121 3.27 23.78 -4.03
N GLU A 122 2.88 24.70 -4.92
CA GLU A 122 1.52 25.19 -5.09
C GLU A 122 0.52 24.07 -5.45
N HIS A 123 1.00 22.94 -5.98
CA HIS A 123 0.20 21.76 -6.31
C HIS A 123 0.27 20.67 -5.23
N ALA A 124 1.01 20.87 -4.13
CA ALA A 124 1.19 19.83 -3.11
C ALA A 124 -0.09 19.47 -2.36
N VAL A 125 -1.10 20.35 -2.35
CA VAL A 125 -2.44 20.03 -1.79
C VAL A 125 -3.10 18.84 -2.51
N TYR A 126 -2.86 18.66 -3.81
CA TYR A 126 -3.41 17.52 -4.56
C TYR A 126 -2.77 16.20 -4.14
N ALA A 127 -1.45 16.20 -3.92
CA ALA A 127 -0.75 15.06 -3.33
C ALA A 127 -1.27 14.73 -1.91
N CYS A 128 -1.68 15.75 -1.14
CA CYS A 128 -2.29 15.52 0.17
C CYS A 128 -3.62 14.77 0.05
N TYR A 129 -4.51 15.19 -0.87
CA TYR A 129 -5.78 14.50 -1.11
C TYR A 129 -5.58 13.05 -1.58
N GLU A 130 -4.65 12.82 -2.50
CA GLU A 130 -4.32 11.48 -2.98
C GLU A 130 -3.69 10.62 -1.89
N GLY A 131 -2.83 11.21 -1.05
CA GLY A 131 -2.21 10.56 0.10
C GLY A 131 -3.21 10.07 1.16
N LEU A 132 -4.45 10.59 1.18
CA LEU A 132 -5.50 10.06 2.05
C LEU A 132 -5.88 8.62 1.70
N CYS A 133 -5.56 8.13 0.49
CA CYS A 133 -5.81 6.73 0.13
C CYS A 133 -4.99 5.73 0.97
N GLU A 134 -3.97 6.21 1.70
CA GLU A 134 -3.21 5.40 2.66
C GLU A 134 -4.01 5.03 3.90
N TYR A 135 -5.16 5.66 4.17
CA TYR A 135 -6.07 5.19 5.22
C TYR A 135 -6.49 3.75 4.96
N ASN A 136 -6.66 3.40 3.68
CA ASN A 136 -7.01 2.04 3.29
C ASN A 136 -5.88 1.05 3.59
N THR A 137 -4.63 1.42 3.26
CA THR A 137 -3.45 0.59 3.55
C THR A 137 -3.30 0.41 5.06
N PHE A 138 -3.43 1.50 5.83
CA PHE A 138 -3.38 1.48 7.29
C PHE A 138 -4.45 0.54 7.87
N PHE A 139 -5.72 0.69 7.50
CA PHE A 139 -6.78 -0.16 8.04
C PHE A 139 -6.60 -1.63 7.66
N LEU A 140 -6.03 -1.94 6.50
CA LEU A 140 -5.69 -3.32 6.13
C LEU A 140 -4.59 -3.90 7.01
N VAL A 141 -3.51 -3.15 7.24
CA VAL A 141 -2.41 -3.56 8.11
C VAL A 141 -2.93 -3.71 9.54
N ALA A 142 -3.63 -2.70 10.07
CA ALA A 142 -4.22 -2.70 11.40
C ALA A 142 -5.20 -3.87 11.60
N ARG A 143 -6.04 -4.19 10.61
CA ARG A 143 -6.96 -5.34 10.68
C ARG A 143 -6.20 -6.67 10.87
N ARG A 144 -5.02 -6.82 10.27
CA ARG A 144 -4.21 -8.04 10.40
C ARG A 144 -3.53 -8.14 11.76
N GLN A 145 -3.14 -7.01 12.36
CA GLN A 145 -2.52 -6.96 13.68
C GLN A 145 -3.53 -7.07 14.83
N PHE A 146 -4.67 -6.38 14.71
CA PHE A 146 -5.67 -6.26 15.78
C PHE A 146 -6.92 -7.11 15.50
N LYS A 147 -6.81 -8.43 15.71
CA LYS A 147 -7.90 -9.38 15.42
C LYS A 147 -9.23 -9.03 16.11
N GLY A 148 -9.19 -8.51 17.34
CA GLY A 148 -10.39 -8.08 18.08
C GLY A 148 -11.11 -6.89 17.46
N ALA A 149 -10.39 -6.02 16.75
CA ALA A 149 -10.96 -4.86 16.06
C ALA A 149 -11.20 -5.11 14.56
N SER A 150 -11.05 -6.34 14.07
CA SER A 150 -11.02 -6.62 12.62
C SER A 150 -12.28 -6.15 11.88
N LYS A 151 -13.47 -6.34 12.50
CA LYS A 151 -14.74 -5.86 11.93
C LYS A 151 -14.78 -4.34 11.79
N ILE A 152 -14.34 -3.62 12.81
CA ILE A 152 -14.28 -2.16 12.82
C ILE A 152 -13.31 -1.67 11.74
N MET A 153 -12.10 -2.24 11.69
CA MET A 153 -11.10 -1.89 10.69
C MET A 153 -11.59 -2.17 9.26
N ASN A 154 -12.38 -3.23 9.06
CA ASN A 154 -13.00 -3.51 7.76
C ASN A 154 -14.07 -2.47 7.38
N ILE A 155 -14.89 -2.01 8.32
CA ILE A 155 -15.86 -0.93 8.08
C ILE A 155 -15.12 0.36 7.70
N MET A 156 -14.11 0.73 8.49
CA MET A 156 -13.30 1.94 8.26
C MET A 156 -12.56 1.87 6.92
N PHE A 157 -12.06 0.70 6.55
CA PHE A 157 -11.48 0.45 5.23
C PHE A 157 -12.46 0.83 4.11
N TRP A 158 -13.68 0.27 4.12
CA TRP A 158 -14.67 0.55 3.07
C TRP A 158 -15.18 1.99 3.10
N ALA A 159 -15.37 2.55 4.29
CA ALA A 159 -15.78 3.94 4.47
C ALA A 159 -14.76 4.92 3.87
N THR A 160 -13.47 4.60 3.94
CA THR A 160 -12.40 5.42 3.35
C THR A 160 -12.09 5.06 1.90
N PHE A 161 -12.33 3.81 1.47
CA PHE A 161 -11.97 3.34 0.14
C PHE A 161 -12.68 4.11 -0.97
N ILE A 162 -14.01 4.23 -0.87
CA ILE A 162 -14.79 4.88 -1.93
C ILE A 162 -14.42 6.36 -2.08
N PRO A 163 -14.40 7.19 -1.01
CA PRO A 163 -14.03 8.59 -1.15
C PRO A 163 -12.60 8.76 -1.68
N THR A 164 -11.63 8.07 -1.09
CA THR A 164 -10.21 8.36 -1.36
C THR A 164 -9.69 7.70 -2.64
N ARG A 165 -10.16 6.50 -3.02
CA ARG A 165 -9.64 5.80 -4.20
C ARG A 165 -10.52 5.91 -5.43
N ILE A 166 -11.82 6.08 -5.26
CA ILE A 166 -12.77 6.11 -6.39
C ILE A 166 -13.18 7.54 -6.75
N LEU A 167 -13.32 8.45 -5.78
CA LEU A 167 -13.75 9.83 -6.06
C LEU A 167 -12.58 10.80 -6.24
N VAL A 168 -11.58 10.79 -5.35
CA VAL A 168 -10.48 11.77 -5.40
C VAL A 168 -9.72 11.73 -6.73
N PHE A 169 -9.31 10.55 -7.21
CA PHE A 169 -8.49 10.44 -8.43
C PHE A 169 -9.16 11.01 -9.69
N PRO A 170 -10.42 10.66 -10.04
CA PRO A 170 -11.11 11.30 -11.16
C PRO A 170 -11.29 12.81 -11.00
N ILE A 171 -11.53 13.28 -9.77
CA ILE A 171 -11.67 14.72 -9.48
C ILE A 171 -10.34 15.44 -9.77
N VAL A 172 -9.22 14.91 -9.27
CA VAL A 172 -7.87 15.49 -9.51
C VAL A 172 -7.53 15.48 -11.00
N ILE A 173 -7.83 14.38 -11.71
CA ILE A 173 -7.69 14.30 -13.18
C ILE A 173 -8.49 15.42 -13.87
N GLY A 174 -9.72 15.66 -13.44
CA GLY A 174 -10.56 16.75 -13.97
C GLY A 174 -9.99 18.15 -13.70
N MET A 175 -9.17 18.32 -12.65
CA MET A 175 -8.50 19.57 -12.32
C MET A 175 -7.17 19.77 -13.08
N CYS A 176 -6.53 18.70 -13.56
CA CYS A 176 -5.24 18.75 -14.27
C CYS A 176 -5.16 19.77 -15.42
N PRO A 177 -6.20 20.02 -16.25
CA PRO A 177 -6.12 21.04 -17.31
C PRO A 177 -5.82 22.44 -16.77
N LYS A 178 -6.38 22.77 -15.60
CA LYS A 178 -6.15 24.06 -14.93
C LYS A 178 -4.79 24.08 -14.23
N LEU A 179 -4.44 23.00 -13.53
CA LEU A 179 -3.19 22.89 -12.76
C LEU A 179 -1.95 22.93 -13.65
N LEU A 180 -2.02 22.25 -14.79
CA LEU A 180 -0.89 22.11 -15.69
C LEU A 180 -0.89 23.21 -16.76
N ARG A 181 -1.64 24.29 -16.56
CA ARG A 181 -1.59 25.46 -17.45
C ARG A 181 -0.17 26.04 -17.40
N GLY A 182 0.39 26.38 -18.56
CA GLY A 182 1.77 26.87 -18.67
C GLY A 182 2.86 25.80 -18.55
N HIS A 183 2.54 24.55 -18.18
CA HIS A 183 3.54 23.48 -18.08
C HIS A 183 3.85 22.86 -19.45
N GLY A 184 5.09 22.34 -19.58
CA GLY A 184 5.55 21.64 -20.78
C GLY A 184 4.79 20.34 -21.06
N LEU A 185 4.84 19.86 -22.30
CA LEU A 185 4.15 18.64 -22.72
C LEU A 185 4.62 17.40 -21.93
N GLY A 186 5.93 17.28 -21.66
CA GLY A 186 6.48 16.16 -20.89
C GLY A 186 5.89 16.06 -19.48
N GLU A 187 5.81 17.19 -18.76
CA GLU A 187 5.20 17.23 -17.42
C GLU A 187 3.72 16.87 -17.47
N LYS A 188 2.99 17.38 -18.47
CA LYS A 188 1.58 17.05 -18.69
C LYS A 188 1.38 15.55 -18.91
N LEU A 189 2.16 14.96 -19.80
CA LEU A 189 2.08 13.52 -20.09
C LEU A 189 2.45 12.69 -18.85
N ASN A 190 3.46 13.10 -18.07
CA ASN A 190 3.81 12.43 -16.83
C ASN A 190 2.66 12.47 -15.81
N VAL A 191 2.11 13.65 -15.53
CA VAL A 191 1.03 13.80 -14.53
C VAL A 191 -0.22 13.06 -14.96
N TYR A 192 -0.71 13.25 -16.20
CA TYR A 192 -1.88 12.51 -16.69
C TYR A 192 -1.63 11.00 -16.72
N GLY A 193 -0.48 10.56 -17.25
CA GLY A 193 -0.13 9.15 -17.33
C GLY A 193 -0.10 8.49 -15.96
N CYS A 194 0.51 9.16 -14.96
CA CYS A 194 0.54 8.64 -13.60
C CYS A 194 -0.86 8.61 -12.99
N GLN A 195 -1.64 9.68 -13.12
CA GLN A 195 -3.00 9.75 -12.62
C GLN A 195 -3.91 8.64 -13.18
N PHE A 196 -3.88 8.42 -14.49
CA PHE A 196 -4.59 7.32 -15.13
C PHE A 196 -4.09 5.95 -14.66
N GLY A 197 -2.77 5.79 -14.49
CA GLY A 197 -2.17 4.57 -13.94
C GLY A 197 -2.65 4.26 -12.52
N LEU A 198 -2.74 5.27 -11.66
CA LEU A 198 -3.26 5.15 -10.29
C LEU A 198 -4.76 4.83 -10.27
N LEU A 199 -5.55 5.48 -11.12
CA LEU A 199 -6.97 5.17 -11.27
C LEU A 199 -7.18 3.72 -11.75
N LEU A 200 -6.42 3.28 -12.75
CA LEU A 200 -6.47 1.90 -13.23
C LEU A 200 -6.10 0.91 -12.12
N PHE A 201 -5.05 1.19 -11.36
CA PHE A 201 -4.67 0.38 -10.20
C PHE A 201 -5.82 0.29 -9.19
N ASN A 202 -6.49 1.40 -8.87
CA ASN A 202 -7.64 1.41 -7.96
C ASN A 202 -8.82 0.58 -8.49
N CYS A 203 -9.10 0.62 -9.79
CA CYS A 203 -10.13 -0.21 -10.44
C CYS A 203 -9.80 -1.70 -10.37
N VAL A 204 -8.56 -2.08 -10.72
CA VAL A 204 -8.07 -3.47 -10.59
C VAL A 204 -8.16 -3.91 -9.14
N TYR A 205 -7.76 -3.05 -8.21
CA TYR A 205 -7.78 -3.33 -6.78
C TYR A 205 -9.21 -3.57 -6.27
N LEU A 206 -10.16 -2.72 -6.63
CA LEU A 206 -11.58 -2.89 -6.34
C LEU A 206 -12.12 -4.21 -6.93
N TYR A 207 -11.82 -4.51 -8.19
CA TYR A 207 -12.21 -5.77 -8.81
C TYR A 207 -11.69 -6.97 -8.01
N THR A 208 -10.43 -6.93 -7.55
CA THR A 208 -9.87 -8.02 -6.71
C THR A 208 -10.47 -8.11 -5.32
N LEU A 209 -11.07 -7.03 -4.80
CA LEU A 209 -11.78 -7.02 -3.52
C LEU A 209 -13.18 -7.64 -3.67
N LEU A 210 -13.85 -7.38 -4.78
CA LEU A 210 -15.22 -7.85 -5.04
C LEU A 210 -15.30 -9.27 -5.62
N ARG A 211 -14.24 -9.74 -6.29
CA ARG A 211 -14.25 -11.06 -6.94
C ARG A 211 -14.54 -12.18 -5.93
N PRO A 212 -15.62 -12.97 -6.12
CA PRO A 212 -15.91 -14.12 -5.28
C PRO A 212 -14.75 -15.12 -5.32
N ARG A 213 -14.30 -15.59 -4.17
CA ARG A 213 -13.37 -16.72 -4.14
C ARG A 213 -14.12 -17.96 -4.58
N LYS A 214 -13.62 -18.64 -5.62
CA LYS A 214 -14.01 -20.03 -5.86
C LYS A 214 -13.63 -20.81 -4.60
N SER A 215 -14.60 -21.31 -3.85
CA SER A 215 -14.32 -22.29 -2.81
C SER A 215 -13.65 -23.47 -3.49
N LYS A 216 -12.51 -23.92 -2.96
CA LYS A 216 -12.04 -25.26 -3.26
C LYS A 216 -13.05 -26.18 -2.58
N VAL A 217 -14.12 -26.52 -3.29
CA VAL A 217 -14.97 -27.66 -2.95
C VAL A 217 -14.06 -28.87 -3.20
N GLY A 218 -13.47 -29.36 -2.11
CA GLY A 218 -12.82 -30.65 -2.04
C GLY A 218 -13.73 -31.58 -1.25
#